data_AF-A0A1I6D1J2-F1
#
_entry.id   AF-A0A1I6D1J2-F1
#
_cell.length_a   1.000
_cell.length_b   1.000
_cell.length_c   1.000
_cell.angle_alpha   90.00
_cell.angle_beta   90.00
_cell.angle_gamma   90.00
#
_symmetry.space_group_name_H-M   'P 1'
#
loop_
_entity.id
_entity.type
_entity.pdbx_description
1 polymer ?
#
loop_
_entity_poly.entity_id
_entity_poly.type
_entity_poly.pdbx_seq_one_letter_code
_entity_poly.pdbx_strand_id
1 'polypeptide(L)'
;MNARLASVTGFAVLFLLLVLVFAAQLANALRPIGWEGTEYLVTFFFVALGAALIGPVVKVAAPRWRTAANGMTLAGVIGLVLFAALMGLIYWGLGG
;
A
#
# COMPACT_ATOMS: atom_id res chain seq x y z
N MET A 1 10.99 5.75 -22.61
CA MET A 1 10.49 4.76 -21.64
C MET A 1 9.06 4.42 -22.01
N ASN A 2 8.74 3.14 -22.24
CA ASN A 2 7.39 2.74 -22.67
C ASN A 2 6.36 3.07 -21.57
N ALA A 3 5.22 3.64 -21.94
CA ALA A 3 4.17 4.06 -21.00
C ALA A 3 3.72 2.93 -20.04
N ARG A 4 3.71 1.68 -20.52
CA ARG A 4 3.47 0.48 -19.70
C ARG A 4 4.53 0.28 -18.62
N LEU A 5 5.81 0.40 -18.95
CA LEU A 5 6.90 0.17 -18.00
C LEU A 5 6.85 1.19 -16.85
N ALA A 6 6.53 2.45 -17.15
CA ALA A 6 6.38 3.51 -16.16
C ALA A 6 5.20 3.24 -15.21
N SER A 7 4.07 2.79 -15.74
CA SER A 7 2.90 2.41 -14.93
C SER A 7 3.19 1.22 -14.03
N VAL A 8 3.85 0.19 -14.57
CA VAL A 8 4.26 -1.00 -13.82
C VAL A 8 5.25 -0.63 -12.72
N THR A 9 6.19 0.31 -12.93
CA THR A 9 7.12 0.71 -11.86
C THR A 9 6.42 1.44 -10.72
N GLY A 10 5.53 2.39 -11.03
CA GLY A 10 4.75 3.10 -10.02
C GLY A 10 3.87 2.16 -9.20
N PHE A 11 3.29 1.16 -9.85
CA PHE A 11 2.54 0.09 -9.18
C PHE A 11 3.45 -0.82 -8.34
N ALA A 12 4.50 -1.37 -8.95
CA ALA A 12 5.35 -2.39 -8.35
C ALA A 12 6.06 -1.90 -7.09
N VAL A 13 6.54 -0.64 -7.06
CA VAL A 13 7.21 -0.08 -5.88
C VAL A 13 6.26 -0.05 -4.68
N LEU A 14 5.05 0.47 -4.86
CA LEU A 14 4.07 0.58 -3.77
C LEU A 14 3.47 -0.77 -3.40
N PHE A 15 3.23 -1.63 -4.40
CA PHE A 15 2.78 -3.00 -4.16
C PHE A 15 3.81 -3.80 -3.36
N LEU A 16 5.10 -3.76 -3.75
CA LEU A 16 6.17 -4.43 -3.01
C LEU A 16 6.30 -3.89 -1.58
N LEU A 17 6.15 -2.58 -1.38
CA LEU A 17 6.17 -1.99 -0.05
C LEU A 17 5.02 -2.51 0.83
N LEU A 18 3.79 -2.57 0.29
CA LEU A 18 2.64 -3.15 1.00
C LEU A 18 2.85 -4.63 1.32
N VAL A 19 3.36 -5.41 0.36
CA VAL A 19 3.69 -6.82 0.55
C VAL A 19 4.76 -7.01 1.61
N LEU A 20 5.79 -6.17 1.63
CA LEU A 20 6.85 -6.22 2.64
C LEU A 20 6.32 -5.91 4.04
N VAL A 21 5.47 -4.88 4.18
CA VAL A 21 4.84 -4.56 5.48
C VAL A 21 3.97 -5.72 5.95
N PHE A 22 3.20 -6.34 5.05
CA PHE A 22 2.37 -7.50 5.39
C PHE A 22 3.21 -8.74 5.75
N ALA A 23 4.27 -9.02 5.01
CA ALA A 23 5.20 -10.11 5.32
C ALA A 23 5.92 -9.87 6.66
N ALA A 24 6.32 -8.62 6.93
CA ALA A 24 6.93 -8.23 8.20
C ALA A 24 5.99 -8.43 9.39
N GLN A 25 4.69 -8.15 9.21
CA GLN A 25 3.65 -8.46 10.20
C GLN A 25 3.58 -9.97 10.48
N LEU A 26 3.50 -10.80 9.44
CA LEU A 26 3.42 -12.26 9.59
C LEU A 26 4.65 -12.85 10.29
N ALA A 27 5.83 -12.30 10.01
CA ALA A 27 7.09 -12.73 10.60
C ALA A 27 7.39 -12.10 11.97
N ASN A 28 6.59 -11.12 12.44
CA ASN A 28 6.92 -10.25 13.56
C ASN A 28 8.35 -9.68 13.45
N ALA A 29 8.76 -9.33 12.22
CA ALA A 29 10.16 -9.10 11.87
C ALA A 29 10.81 -7.94 12.63
N LEU A 30 10.00 -6.94 13.02
CA LEU A 30 10.43 -5.76 13.77
C LEU A 30 10.17 -5.87 15.28
N ARG A 31 9.71 -7.02 15.77
CA ARG A 31 9.61 -7.28 17.23
C ARG A 31 10.94 -7.08 17.99
N PRO A 32 12.12 -7.39 17.43
CA PRO A 32 13.40 -7.11 18.10
C PRO A 32 13.67 -5.62 18.35
N ILE A 33 13.04 -4.72 17.59
CA ILE A 33 13.11 -3.27 17.78
C ILE A 33 11.87 -2.71 18.50
N GLY A 34 11.09 -3.57 19.14
CA GLY A 34 9.95 -3.21 19.97
C GLY A 34 8.62 -3.10 19.24
N TRP A 35 8.53 -3.48 17.96
CA TRP A 35 7.27 -3.32 17.23
C TRP A 35 6.18 -4.31 17.68
N GLU A 36 4.97 -3.80 17.84
CA GLU A 36 3.74 -4.55 18.12
C GLU A 36 2.88 -4.72 16.86
N GLY A 37 2.04 -5.76 16.86
CA GLY A 37 1.24 -6.14 15.67
C GLY A 37 0.30 -5.04 15.14
N THR A 38 -0.10 -4.08 15.97
CA THR A 38 -0.93 -2.93 15.58
C THR A 38 -0.16 -1.91 14.75
N GLU A 39 1.15 -1.77 14.97
CA GLU A 39 1.98 -0.75 14.31
C GLU A 39 2.21 -1.08 12.83
N TYR A 40 2.30 -2.37 12.49
CA TYR A 40 2.36 -2.81 11.09
C TYR A 40 1.04 -2.55 10.36
N LEU A 41 -0.11 -2.74 11.04
CA LEU A 41 -1.42 -2.45 10.45
C LEU A 41 -1.59 -0.94 10.19
N VAL A 42 -1.20 -0.11 11.15
CA VAL A 42 -1.19 1.35 11.01
C VAL A 42 -0.25 1.77 9.86
N THR A 43 0.95 1.19 9.80
CA THR A 43 1.92 1.45 8.72
C THR A 43 1.34 1.04 7.36
N PHE A 44 0.74 -0.15 7.26
CA PHE A 44 0.10 -0.63 6.02
C PHE A 44 -0.99 0.34 5.56
N PHE A 45 -1.85 0.78 6.48
CA PHE A 45 -2.90 1.75 6.20
C PHE A 45 -2.34 3.06 5.64
N PHE A 46 -1.35 3.66 6.30
CA PHE A 46 -0.76 4.92 5.85
C PHE A 46 -0.01 4.79 4.52
N VAL A 47 0.64 3.65 4.27
CA VAL A 47 1.27 3.38 2.95
C VAL A 47 0.20 3.26 1.87
N ALA A 48 -0.89 2.53 2.10
CA ALA A 48 -1.98 2.38 1.14
C ALA A 48 -2.70 3.70 0.87
N LEU A 49 -2.99 4.47 1.92
CA LEU A 49 -3.59 5.79 1.83
C LEU A 49 -2.66 6.78 1.11
N GLY A 50 -1.38 6.81 1.50
CA GLY A 50 -0.36 7.64 0.87
C GLY A 50 -0.23 7.32 -0.62
N ALA A 51 -0.19 6.05 -0.98
CA ALA A 51 -0.18 5.61 -2.38
C ALA A 51 -1.41 6.08 -3.17
N ALA A 52 -2.60 5.97 -2.57
CA ALA A 52 -3.86 6.36 -3.18
C ALA A 52 -3.96 7.88 -3.40
N LEU A 53 -3.36 8.69 -2.51
CA LEU A 53 -3.40 10.15 -2.56
C LEU A 53 -2.22 10.76 -3.35
N ILE A 54 -1.02 10.21 -3.24
CA ILE A 54 0.18 10.69 -3.93
C ILE A 54 0.06 10.44 -5.44
N GLY A 55 -0.55 9.33 -5.88
CA GLY A 55 -0.78 9.08 -7.31
C GLY A 55 -1.51 10.23 -8.01
N PRO A 56 -2.71 10.64 -7.57
CA PRO A 56 -3.41 11.82 -8.10
C PRO A 56 -2.60 13.11 -8.03
N VAL A 57 -1.88 13.36 -6.92
CA VAL A 57 -1.03 14.55 -6.76
C VAL A 57 0.08 14.57 -7.81
N VAL A 58 0.79 13.47 -8.00
CA VAL A 58 1.86 13.33 -9.02
C VAL A 58 1.28 13.48 -10.42
N LYS A 59 0.07 12.98 -10.67
CA LYS A 59 -0.62 13.11 -11.97
C LYS A 59 -0.88 14.56 -12.36
N VAL A 60 -1.17 15.42 -11.36
CA VAL A 60 -1.45 16.85 -11.54
C VAL A 60 -0.15 17.66 -11.56
N ALA A 61 0.72 17.46 -10.56
CA ALA A 61 1.94 18.24 -10.38
C ALA A 61 3.06 17.88 -11.37
N ALA A 62 3.09 16.65 -11.87
CA ALA A 62 4.10 16.16 -12.82
C ALA A 62 3.44 15.46 -14.02
N PRO A 63 2.94 16.21 -15.02
CA PRO A 63 2.26 15.64 -16.19
C PRO A 63 3.10 14.59 -16.95
N ARG A 64 4.42 14.77 -16.95
CA ARG A 64 5.40 13.81 -17.51
C ARG A 64 5.32 12.41 -16.88
N TRP A 65 4.77 12.28 -15.66
CA TRP A 65 4.77 11.05 -14.85
C TRP A 65 3.35 10.47 -14.70
N ARG A 66 2.37 10.96 -15.46
CA ARG A 66 0.95 10.54 -15.38
C ARG A 66 0.73 9.03 -15.47
N THR A 67 1.52 8.34 -16.28
CA THR A 67 1.43 6.88 -16.45
C THR A 67 1.90 6.12 -15.22
N ALA A 68 3.01 6.55 -14.61
CA ALA A 68 3.48 6.03 -13.33
C ALA A 68 2.50 6.33 -12.20
N ALA A 69 1.98 7.57 -12.17
CA ALA A 69 1.00 8.04 -11.20
C ALA A 69 -0.29 7.20 -11.20
N ASN A 70 -0.80 6.78 -12.37
CA ASN A 70 -1.95 5.88 -12.43
C ASN A 70 -1.65 4.51 -11.78
N GLY A 71 -0.44 3.98 -11.97
CA GLY A 71 0.00 2.75 -11.32
C GLY A 71 0.06 2.88 -9.80
N MET A 72 0.52 4.05 -9.32
CA MET A 72 0.56 4.37 -7.89
C MET A 72 -0.85 4.44 -7.27
N THR A 73 -1.77 5.16 -7.92
CA THR A 73 -3.17 5.26 -7.46
C THR A 73 -3.81 3.87 -7.39
N LEU A 74 -3.61 3.03 -8.43
CA LEU A 74 -4.16 1.69 -8.47
C LEU A 74 -3.63 0.81 -7.33
N ALA A 75 -2.32 0.84 -7.08
CA ALA A 75 -1.71 0.11 -5.97
C ALA A 75 -2.27 0.56 -4.62
N GLY A 76 -2.44 1.87 -4.41
CA GLY A 76 -3.02 2.41 -3.18
C GLY A 76 -4.48 2.00 -2.98
N VAL A 77 -5.31 2.08 -4.02
CA VAL A 77 -6.71 1.64 -3.96
C VAL A 77 -6.82 0.15 -3.64
N ILE A 78 -6.03 -0.69 -4.31
CA ILE A 78 -5.98 -2.13 -4.02
C ILE A 78 -5.53 -2.38 -2.58
N GLY A 79 -4.50 -1.67 -2.12
CA GLY A 79 -4.04 -1.73 -0.73
C GLY A 79 -5.14 -1.38 0.28
N LEU A 80 -5.91 -0.31 0.03
CA LEU A 80 -7.03 0.08 0.90
C LEU A 80 -8.16 -0.95 0.90
N VAL A 81 -8.48 -1.55 -0.25
CA VAL A 81 -9.48 -2.63 -0.34
C VAL A 81 -9.01 -3.86 0.44
N LEU A 82 -7.74 -4.25 0.31
CA LEU A 82 -7.16 -5.36 1.07
C LEU A 82 -7.15 -5.07 2.57
N PHE A 83 -6.82 -3.84 2.97
CA PHE A 83 -6.89 -3.42 4.37
C PHE A 83 -8.32 -3.52 4.91
N ALA A 84 -9.31 -3.02 4.18
CA ALA A 84 -10.72 -3.11 4.57
C ALA A 84 -11.19 -4.58 4.68
N ALA A 85 -10.77 -5.44 3.75
CA ALA A 85 -11.08 -6.87 3.79
C ALA A 85 -10.43 -7.55 5.01
N LEU A 86 -9.17 -7.22 5.32
CA LEU A 86 -8.46 -7.71 6.51
C LEU A 86 -9.15 -7.25 7.80
N MET A 87 -9.52 -5.97 7.89
CA MET A 87 -10.27 -5.45 9.05
C MET A 87 -11.64 -6.11 9.18
N GLY A 88 -12.34 -6.34 8.06
CA GLY A 88 -13.61 -7.06 8.05
C GLY A 88 -13.47 -8.51 8.53
N LEU A 89 -12.42 -9.22 8.10
CA LEU A 89 -12.09 -10.56 8.57
C LEU A 89 -11.76 -10.61 10.06
N ILE A 90 -10.96 -9.64 10.54
CA ILE A 90 -10.63 -9.51 11.97
C ILE A 90 -11.89 -9.23 12.77
N TYR A 91 -12.72 -8.28 12.33
CA TYR A 91 -13.98 -7.95 12.99
C TYR A 91 -14.94 -9.16 13.04
N TRP A 92 -15.08 -9.87 11.92
CA TRP A 92 -15.91 -11.08 11.86
C TRP A 92 -15.38 -12.19 12.78
N GLY A 93 -14.07 -12.43 12.79
CA GLY A 93 -13.43 -13.43 13.66
C GLY A 93 -13.48 -13.08 15.15
N LEU A 94 -13.57 -11.81 15.50
CA LEU A 94 -13.73 -11.33 16.88
C LEU A 94 -15.19 -11.39 17.38
N GLY A 95 -16.12 -11.89 16.57
CA GLY A 95 -17.51 -12.11 16.98
C GLY A 95 -18.37 -10.87 16.87
N GLY A 96 -18.47 -10.29 15.68
CA GLY A 96 -19.63 -9.45 15.34
C GLY A 96 -20.95 -10.15 15.60
#